data_AF-A0A7W7Q5F1-F1
#
_entry.id   AF-A0A7W7Q5F1-F1
#
_cell.length_a   1.000
_cell.length_b   1.000
_cell.length_c   1.000
_cell.angle_alpha   90.00
_cell.angle_beta   90.00
_cell.angle_gamma   90.00
#
_symmetry.space_group_name_H-M   'P 1'
#
loop_
_entity.id
_entity.type
_entity.pdbx_description
1 polymer ?
#
loop_
_entity_poly.entity_id
_entity_poly.type
_entity_poly.pdbx_seq_one_letter_code
_entity_poly.pdbx_strand_id
1 'polypeptide(L)'
;MGPLSVLRALRLVSAVPSMRQVVNSLFSALSGIVSILLLLMLVLYTSSIAAVQMFGAIAPDEFGHLGSSSPTMFKVMTQGWPEVADRIIAVRPLGWLFFVGYIVLTGFIVLNLLIAVIVNAAERQMVEAQAAKEERTDKAVLTELTALRAQLTRLEDELRTRRCRPGR
;
A
#
# COMPACT_ATOMS: atom_id res chain seq x y z
N MET A 1 29.92 -7.39 18.20
CA MET A 1 29.15 -6.16 17.91
C MET A 1 27.82 -6.26 18.63
N GLY A 2 27.53 -5.38 19.59
CA GLY A 2 26.39 -5.55 20.48
C GLY A 2 25.07 -4.99 19.92
N PRO A 3 23.90 -5.48 20.38
CA PRO A 3 22.57 -5.05 19.94
C PRO A 3 22.32 -3.54 20.14
N LEU A 4 23.05 -2.89 21.06
CA LEU A 4 22.99 -1.45 21.31
C LEU A 4 23.57 -0.59 20.17
N SER A 5 24.48 -1.15 19.36
CA SER A 5 25.03 -0.48 18.18
C SER A 5 23.97 -0.28 17.10
N VAL A 6 23.06 -1.25 16.97
CA VAL A 6 21.94 -1.21 16.00
C VAL A 6 20.92 -0.15 16.41
N LEU A 7 20.60 -0.02 17.70
CA LEU A 7 19.71 1.02 18.22
C LEU A 7 20.29 2.44 18.05
N ARG A 8 21.62 2.60 18.16
CA ARG A 8 22.28 3.88 17.85
C ARG A 8 22.23 4.21 16.35
N ALA A 9 22.42 3.22 15.47
CA ALA A 9 22.29 3.41 14.03
C ALA A 9 20.86 3.82 13.65
N LEU A 10 19.84 3.19 14.22
CA LEU A 10 18.43 3.57 14.07
C LEU A 10 18.14 5.01 14.55
N ARG A 11 18.75 5.46 15.66
CA ARG A 11 18.65 6.86 16.09
C ARG A 11 19.28 7.83 15.09
N LEU A 12 20.39 7.45 14.45
CA LEU A 12 21.06 8.27 13.44
C LEU A 12 20.21 8.40 12.17
N VAL A 13 19.55 7.30 11.76
CA VAL A 13 18.53 7.28 10.69
C VAL A 13 17.38 8.23 11.05
N SER A 14 16.83 8.17 12.26
CA SER A 14 15.72 9.04 12.70
C SER A 14 16.09 10.51 12.90
N ALA A 15 17.38 10.82 13.12
CA ALA A 15 17.86 12.19 13.28
C ALA A 15 17.96 12.94 11.95
N VAL A 16 18.07 12.23 10.82
CA VAL A 16 18.19 12.83 9.49
C VAL A 16 16.79 13.07 8.88
N PRO A 17 16.39 14.34 8.60
CA PRO A 17 15.04 14.67 8.13
C PRO A 17 14.63 13.95 6.84
N SER A 18 15.54 13.77 5.88
CA SER A 18 15.27 13.06 4.62
C SER A 18 14.98 11.57 4.85
N MET A 19 15.71 10.94 5.76
CA MET A 19 15.50 9.53 6.10
C MET A 19 14.17 9.34 6.84
N ARG A 20 13.81 10.26 7.73
CA ARG A 20 12.50 10.30 8.39
C ARG A 20 11.36 10.44 7.37
N GLN A 21 11.56 11.25 6.32
CA GLN A 21 10.60 11.40 5.24
C GLN A 21 10.40 10.09 4.47
N VAL A 22 11.48 9.39 4.12
CA VAL A 22 11.40 8.08 3.45
C VAL A 22 10.66 7.04 4.31
N VAL A 23 10.98 6.96 5.60
CA VAL A 23 10.31 6.04 6.54
C VAL A 23 8.83 6.37 6.67
N ASN A 24 8.47 7.65 6.80
CA ASN A 24 7.07 8.08 6.87
C ASN A 24 6.31 7.79 5.57
N SER A 25 6.95 7.98 4.41
CA SER A 25 6.37 7.61 3.12
C SER A 25 6.09 6.11 3.05
N LEU A 26 7.01 5.27 3.54
CA LEU A 26 6.84 3.81 3.61
C LEU A 26 5.67 3.41 4.52
N PHE A 27 5.59 3.98 5.73
CA PHE A 27 4.46 3.74 6.65
C PHE A 27 3.13 4.23 6.08
N SER A 28 3.12 5.36 5.36
CA SER A 28 1.91 5.87 4.72
C SER A 28 1.43 4.98 3.57
N ALA A 29 2.35 4.29 2.88
CA ALA A 29 1.99 3.33 1.84
C ALA A 29 1.46 2.03 2.45
N LEU A 30 2.02 1.61 3.60
CA LEU A 30 1.57 0.45 4.36
C LEU A 30 0.14 0.61 4.88
N SER A 31 -0.24 1.78 5.42
CA SER A 31 -1.56 1.97 6.05
C SER A 31 -2.73 1.66 5.11
N GLY A 32 -2.56 1.89 3.81
CA GLY A 32 -3.59 1.62 2.79
C GLY A 32 -3.84 0.12 2.55
N ILE A 33 -2.94 -0.75 3.02
CA ILE A 33 -2.92 -2.18 2.65
C ILE A 33 -2.87 -3.09 3.89
N VAL A 34 -2.94 -2.51 5.09
CA VAL A 34 -2.95 -3.24 6.38
C VAL A 34 -4.05 -4.31 6.41
N SER A 35 -5.22 -4.04 5.84
CA SER A 35 -6.34 -4.98 5.82
C SER A 35 -6.02 -6.30 5.08
N ILE A 36 -5.37 -6.21 3.92
CA ILE A 36 -4.98 -7.38 3.13
C ILE A 36 -3.81 -8.10 3.81
N LEU A 37 -2.87 -7.35 4.39
CA LEU A 37 -1.77 -7.91 5.17
C LEU A 37 -2.30 -8.70 6.38
N LEU A 38 -3.30 -8.16 7.09
CA LEU A 38 -3.94 -8.84 8.22
C LEU A 38 -4.66 -10.11 7.78
N LEU A 39 -5.35 -10.07 6.63
CA LEU A 39 -5.96 -11.25 6.02
C LEU A 39 -4.90 -12.31 5.69
N LEU A 40 -3.76 -11.93 5.11
CA LEU A 40 -2.65 -12.84 4.81
C LEU A 40 -2.12 -13.49 6.09
N MET A 41 -1.91 -12.70 7.15
CA MET A 41 -1.46 -13.21 8.44
C MET A 41 -2.47 -14.15 9.10
N LEU A 42 -3.78 -13.86 8.97
CA LEU A 42 -4.84 -14.74 9.44
C LEU A 42 -4.82 -16.08 8.69
N VAL A 43 -4.71 -16.05 7.36
CA VAL A 43 -4.62 -17.26 6.55
C VAL A 43 -3.39 -18.08 6.91
N LEU A 44 -2.23 -17.44 7.11
CA LEU A 44 -1.02 -18.11 7.57
C LEU A 44 -1.22 -18.77 8.94
N TYR A 45 -1.82 -18.05 9.90
CA TYR A 45 -2.09 -18.56 11.24
C TYR A 45 -3.03 -19.77 11.24
N THR A 46 -4.19 -19.65 10.60
CA THR A 46 -5.18 -20.73 10.53
C THR A 46 -4.64 -21.94 9.78
N SER A 47 -3.91 -21.72 8.67
CA SER A 47 -3.29 -22.82 7.91
C SER A 47 -2.19 -23.50 8.71
N SER A 48 -1.43 -22.76 9.53
CA SER A 48 -0.39 -23.34 10.40
C SER A 48 -0.99 -24.26 11.46
N ILE A 49 -2.11 -23.89 12.06
CA ILE A 49 -2.84 -24.75 13.01
C ILE A 49 -3.41 -25.98 12.31
N ALA A 50 -3.99 -25.81 11.12
CA ALA A 50 -4.48 -26.93 10.32
C ALA A 50 -3.35 -27.92 10.00
N ALA A 51 -2.18 -27.42 9.59
CA ALA A 51 -1.03 -28.24 9.27
C ALA A 51 -0.49 -29.02 10.48
N VAL A 52 -0.46 -28.41 11.68
CA VAL A 52 -0.08 -29.10 12.93
C VAL A 52 -1.03 -30.27 13.20
N GLN A 53 -2.34 -30.05 13.11
CA GLN A 53 -3.33 -31.10 13.35
C GLN A 53 -3.28 -32.22 12.31
N MET A 54 -3.00 -31.87 11.05
CA MET A 54 -3.01 -32.84 9.95
C MET A 54 -1.71 -33.64 9.81
N PHE A 55 -0.56 -32.99 10.05
CA PHE A 55 0.76 -33.50 9.70
C PHE A 55 1.75 -33.55 10.87
N GLY A 56 1.41 -33.05 12.06
CA GLY A 56 2.32 -33.01 13.21
C GLY A 56 2.83 -34.38 13.67
N ALA A 57 2.07 -35.45 13.42
CA ALA A 57 2.51 -36.82 13.69
C ALA A 57 3.43 -37.40 12.59
N ILE A 58 3.41 -36.84 11.38
CA ILE A 58 4.16 -37.34 10.21
C ILE A 58 5.49 -36.59 10.08
N ALA A 59 5.45 -35.28 10.28
CA ALA A 59 6.56 -34.36 10.09
C ALA A 59 6.63 -33.42 11.32
N PRO A 60 7.08 -33.94 12.49
CA PRO A 60 7.07 -33.20 13.75
C PRO A 60 8.06 -32.02 13.78
N ASP A 61 9.14 -32.08 13.01
CA ASP A 61 10.12 -30.98 12.93
C ASP A 61 9.49 -29.74 12.28
N GLU A 62 8.63 -29.94 11.28
CA GLU A 62 7.95 -28.89 10.55
C GLU A 62 6.58 -28.52 11.15
N PHE A 63 5.82 -29.51 11.62
CA PHE A 63 4.42 -29.34 12.02
C PHE A 63 4.11 -29.81 13.45
N GLY A 64 5.12 -30.04 14.29
CA GLY A 64 4.92 -30.52 15.66
C GLY A 64 4.17 -29.51 16.56
N HIS A 65 4.38 -28.21 16.37
CA HIS A 65 3.67 -27.17 17.09
C HIS A 65 3.53 -25.90 16.26
N LEU A 66 2.74 -24.93 16.73
CA LEU A 66 2.49 -23.68 16.00
C LEU A 66 3.79 -22.90 15.69
N GLY A 67 4.76 -22.95 16.61
CA GLY A 67 6.05 -22.27 16.48
C GLY A 67 6.96 -22.85 15.38
N SER A 68 6.89 -24.15 15.10
CA SER A 68 7.59 -24.77 13.96
C SER A 68 6.78 -24.70 12.67
N SER A 69 5.44 -24.79 12.77
CA SER A 69 4.54 -24.76 11.61
C SER A 69 4.47 -23.39 10.93
N SER A 70 4.38 -22.30 11.70
CA SER A 70 4.27 -20.94 11.14
C SER A 70 5.41 -20.56 10.17
N PRO A 71 6.70 -20.70 10.52
CA PRO A 71 7.80 -20.43 9.59
C PRO A 71 7.86 -21.43 8.44
N THR A 72 7.45 -22.68 8.66
CA THR A 72 7.34 -23.68 7.59
C THR A 72 6.30 -23.28 6.56
N MET A 73 5.10 -22.84 6.98
CA MET A 73 4.05 -22.38 6.07
C MET A 73 4.49 -21.12 5.31
N PHE A 74 5.22 -20.21 5.95
CA PHE A 74 5.84 -19.09 5.27
C PHE A 74 6.88 -19.54 4.21
N LYS A 75 7.68 -20.56 4.51
CA LYS A 75 8.62 -21.17 3.54
C LYS A 75 7.88 -21.79 2.36
N VAL A 76 6.82 -22.55 2.62
CA VAL A 76 5.93 -23.15 1.61
C VAL A 76 5.39 -22.08 0.65
N MET A 77 4.96 -20.93 1.19
CA MET A 77 4.45 -19.80 0.40
C MET A 77 5.53 -19.13 -0.48
N THR A 78 6.77 -19.06 -0.03
CA THR A 78 7.81 -18.19 -0.65
C THR A 78 8.90 -18.92 -1.40
N GLN A 79 9.36 -20.06 -0.87
CA GLN A 79 10.48 -20.84 -1.40
C GLN A 79 10.02 -22.11 -2.11
N GLY A 80 8.79 -22.56 -1.83
CA GLY A 80 8.20 -23.76 -2.41
C GLY A 80 7.93 -24.84 -1.38
N TRP A 81 7.15 -25.83 -1.81
CA TRP A 81 6.55 -26.88 -0.98
C TRP A 81 7.11 -28.31 -1.15
N PRO A 82 7.77 -28.71 -2.27
CA PRO A 82 8.17 -30.12 -2.45
C PRO A 82 9.02 -30.67 -1.31
N GLU A 83 10.02 -29.92 -0.84
CA GLU A 83 10.90 -30.35 0.27
C GLU A 83 10.16 -30.73 1.55
N VAL A 84 9.03 -30.05 1.82
CA VAL A 84 8.19 -30.29 3.00
C VAL A 84 7.13 -31.35 2.71
N ALA A 85 6.62 -31.40 1.49
CA ALA A 85 5.54 -32.29 1.12
C ALA A 85 5.97 -33.70 0.74
N ASP A 86 7.20 -33.92 0.27
CA ASP A 86 7.68 -35.25 -0.10
C ASP A 86 7.59 -36.24 1.08
N ARG A 87 7.95 -35.80 2.29
CA ARG A 87 7.78 -36.58 3.53
C ARG A 87 6.32 -36.90 3.83
N ILE A 88 5.42 -35.96 3.56
CA ILE A 88 3.99 -36.12 3.82
C ILE A 88 3.34 -37.02 2.79
N ILE A 89 3.69 -36.88 1.50
CA ILE A 89 3.15 -37.67 0.39
C ILE A 89 3.52 -39.15 0.55
N ALA A 90 4.70 -39.45 1.08
CA ALA A 90 5.14 -40.82 1.37
C ALA A 90 4.20 -41.57 2.33
N VAL A 91 3.58 -40.87 3.29
CA VAL A 91 2.65 -41.47 4.27
C VAL A 91 1.18 -41.22 3.90
N ARG A 92 0.88 -40.04 3.35
CA ARG A 92 -0.46 -39.60 2.95
C ARG A 92 -0.42 -39.05 1.53
N PRO A 93 -0.66 -39.87 0.50
CA PRO A 93 -0.55 -39.48 -0.91
C PRO A 93 -1.44 -38.30 -1.31
N LEU A 94 -2.56 -38.03 -0.61
CA LEU A 94 -3.43 -36.88 -0.87
C LEU A 94 -3.00 -35.60 -0.12
N GLY A 95 -1.91 -35.62 0.65
CA GLY A 95 -1.43 -34.49 1.44
C GLY A 95 -1.02 -33.28 0.59
N TRP A 96 -0.63 -33.49 -0.67
CA TRP A 96 -0.27 -32.40 -1.59
C TRP A 96 -1.42 -31.42 -1.85
N LEU A 97 -2.68 -31.86 -1.74
CA LEU A 97 -3.85 -31.01 -2.02
C LEU A 97 -3.94 -29.84 -1.04
N PHE A 98 -3.56 -30.05 0.22
CA PHE A 98 -3.48 -29.00 1.23
C PHE A 98 -2.46 -27.92 0.84
N PHE A 99 -1.25 -28.34 0.43
CA PHE A 99 -0.18 -27.43 0.03
C PHE A 99 -0.54 -26.65 -1.23
N VAL A 100 -1.07 -27.33 -2.25
CA VAL A 100 -1.52 -26.67 -3.48
C VAL A 100 -2.65 -25.69 -3.19
N GLY A 101 -3.64 -26.07 -2.40
CA GLY A 101 -4.73 -25.17 -1.99
C GLY A 101 -4.22 -23.94 -1.22
N TYR A 102 -3.28 -24.13 -0.29
CA TYR A 102 -2.64 -23.06 0.45
C TYR A 102 -1.83 -22.11 -0.46
N ILE A 103 -1.06 -22.64 -1.41
CA ILE A 103 -0.26 -21.84 -2.36
C ILE A 103 -1.17 -21.04 -3.30
N VAL A 104 -2.22 -21.65 -3.83
CA VAL A 104 -3.18 -20.94 -4.70
C VAL A 104 -3.85 -19.81 -3.92
N LEU A 105 -4.31 -20.08 -2.70
CA LEU A 105 -4.95 -19.10 -1.84
C LEU A 105 -4.01 -17.95 -1.47
N THR A 106 -2.82 -18.26 -0.96
CA THR A 106 -1.84 -17.24 -0.55
C THR A 106 -1.26 -16.48 -1.74
N GLY A 107 -1.02 -17.16 -2.86
CA GLY A 107 -0.63 -16.53 -4.12
C GLY A 107 -1.68 -15.53 -4.62
N PHE A 108 -2.97 -15.89 -4.54
CA PHE A 108 -4.06 -14.97 -4.87
C PHE A 108 -4.09 -13.75 -3.93
N ILE A 109 -3.91 -13.96 -2.61
CA ILE A 109 -3.85 -12.85 -1.65
C ILE A 109 -2.66 -11.94 -1.93
N VAL A 110 -1.48 -12.49 -2.20
CA VAL A 110 -0.27 -11.72 -2.53
C VAL A 110 -0.43 -10.97 -3.85
N LEU A 111 -1.08 -11.58 -4.85
CA LEU A 111 -1.39 -10.89 -6.11
C LEU A 111 -2.34 -9.72 -5.87
N ASN A 112 -3.41 -9.90 -5.08
CA ASN A 112 -4.31 -8.82 -4.71
C ASN A 112 -3.61 -7.73 -3.88
N LEU A 113 -2.65 -8.11 -3.03
CA LEU A 113 -1.80 -7.17 -2.31
C LEU A 113 -1.00 -6.31 -3.28
N LEU A 114 -0.36 -6.92 -4.29
CA LEU A 114 0.41 -6.22 -5.31
C LEU A 114 -0.47 -5.25 -6.11
N ILE A 115 -1.66 -5.70 -6.54
CA ILE A 115 -2.64 -4.86 -7.24
C ILE A 115 -3.03 -3.68 -6.35
N ALA A 116 -3.33 -3.92 -5.07
CA ALA A 116 -3.68 -2.86 -4.13
C ALA A 116 -2.55 -1.83 -3.95
N VAL A 117 -1.28 -2.27 -3.88
CA VAL A 117 -0.11 -1.37 -3.83
C VAL A 117 -0.06 -0.49 -5.08
N ILE A 118 -0.19 -1.10 -6.26
CA ILE A 118 -0.09 -0.40 -7.54
C ILE A 118 -1.25 0.60 -7.70
N VAL A 119 -2.47 0.18 -7.38
CA VAL A 119 -3.67 1.04 -7.45
C VAL A 119 -3.55 2.21 -6.48
N ASN A 120 -3.20 1.97 -5.21
CA ASN A 120 -3.00 3.05 -4.23
C ASN A 120 -1.87 4.02 -4.66
N ALA A 121 -0.82 3.53 -5.33
CA ALA A 121 0.21 4.40 -5.89
C ALA A 121 -0.31 5.23 -7.08
N ALA A 122 -1.10 4.64 -7.96
CA ALA A 122 -1.70 5.32 -9.11
C ALA A 122 -2.74 6.37 -8.66
N GLU A 123 -3.61 6.03 -7.70
CA GLU A 123 -4.61 6.95 -7.13
C GLU A 123 -3.95 8.20 -6.54
N ARG A 124 -2.85 8.05 -5.80
CA ARG A 124 -2.11 9.20 -5.25
C ARG A 124 -1.61 10.14 -6.34
N GLN A 125 -1.05 9.61 -7.42
CA GLN A 125 -0.59 10.42 -8.55
C GLN A 125 -1.76 11.14 -9.24
N MET A 126 -2.91 10.48 -9.38
CA MET A 126 -4.09 11.09 -9.98
C MET A 126 -4.65 12.24 -9.12
N VAL A 127 -4.71 12.07 -7.80
CA VAL A 127 -5.16 13.10 -6.86
C VAL A 127 -4.24 14.32 -6.91
N GLU A 128 -2.91 14.13 -6.91
CA GLU A 128 -1.94 15.23 -7.03
C GLU A 128 -2.06 15.97 -8.37
N ALA A 129 -2.23 15.23 -9.47
CA ALA A 129 -2.41 15.81 -10.80
C ALA A 129 -3.74 16.59 -10.93
N GLN A 130 -4.82 16.08 -10.33
CA GLN A 130 -6.12 16.77 -10.29
C GLN A 130 -6.04 18.07 -9.50
N ALA A 131 -5.47 18.05 -8.29
CA ALA A 131 -5.30 19.24 -7.46
C ALA A 131 -4.50 20.33 -8.19
N ALA A 132 -3.39 19.96 -8.85
CA ALA A 132 -2.60 20.90 -9.63
C ALA A 132 -3.36 21.48 -10.83
N LYS A 133 -4.26 20.71 -11.45
CA LYS A 133 -5.09 21.16 -12.57
C LYS A 133 -6.21 22.09 -12.10
N GLU A 134 -6.83 21.79 -10.97
CA GLU A 134 -7.86 22.62 -10.34
C GLU A 134 -7.29 23.98 -9.94
N GLU A 135 -6.13 24.00 -9.27
CA GLU A 135 -5.44 25.25 -8.90
C GLU A 135 -5.08 26.12 -10.13
N ARG A 136 -4.67 25.51 -11.25
CA ARG A 136 -4.42 26.23 -12.50
C ARG A 136 -5.70 26.81 -13.10
N THR A 137 -6.80 26.05 -13.03
CA THR A 137 -8.09 26.47 -13.57
C THR A 137 -8.65 27.63 -12.76
N ASP A 138 -8.60 27.55 -11.43
CA ASP A 138 -9.02 28.64 -10.54
C ASP A 138 -8.21 29.91 -10.77
N LYS A 139 -6.88 29.81 -10.91
CA LYS A 139 -6.03 30.96 -11.25
C LYS A 139 -6.39 31.57 -12.60
N ALA A 140 -6.69 30.76 -13.61
CA ALA A 140 -7.12 31.25 -14.91
C ALA A 140 -8.47 31.98 -14.83
N VAL A 141 -9.46 31.40 -14.14
CA VAL A 141 -10.78 32.01 -13.92
C VAL A 141 -10.67 33.33 -13.14
N LEU A 142 -9.86 33.38 -12.08
CA LEU A 142 -9.61 34.61 -11.32
C LEU A 142 -8.96 35.69 -12.17
N THR A 143 -8.04 35.32 -13.07
CA THR A 143 -7.40 36.26 -14.00
C THR A 143 -8.43 36.81 -14.99
N GLU A 144 -9.32 35.97 -15.51
CA GLU A 144 -10.37 36.39 -16.42
C GLU A 144 -11.43 37.28 -15.74
N LEU A 145 -11.83 36.95 -14.52
CA LEU A 145 -12.73 37.79 -13.72
C LEU A 145 -12.15 39.17 -13.38
N THR A 146 -10.85 39.24 -13.08
CA THR A 146 -10.18 40.53 -12.82
C THR A 146 -10.09 41.38 -14.09
N ALA A 147 -9.81 40.77 -15.25
CA ALA A 147 -9.83 41.45 -16.54
C ALA A 147 -11.23 41.98 -16.92
N LEU A 148 -12.27 41.16 -16.74
CA LEU A 148 -13.66 41.57 -17.01
C LEU A 148 -14.11 42.71 -16.09
N ARG A 149 -13.77 42.66 -14.79
CA ARG A 149 -14.04 43.76 -13.85
C ARG A 149 -13.36 45.06 -14.29
N ALA A 150 -12.12 45.01 -14.77
CA ALA A 150 -11.41 46.17 -15.27
C ALA A 150 -12.03 46.76 -16.56
N GLN A 151 -12.61 45.93 -17.42
CA GLN A 151 -13.34 46.39 -18.60
C GLN A 151 -14.65 47.09 -18.23
N LEU A 152 -15.39 46.55 -17.25
CA LEU A 152 -16.63 47.16 -16.77
C LEU A 152 -16.39 48.54 -16.15
N THR A 153 -15.37 48.69 -15.29
CA THR A 153 -15.04 50.00 -14.70
C THR A 153 -14.66 51.02 -15.76
N ARG A 154 -13.89 50.61 -16.79
CA ARG A 154 -13.55 51.48 -17.93
C ARG A 154 -14.80 51.94 -18.70
N LEU A 155 -15.73 51.02 -18.98
CA LEU A 155 -17.00 51.33 -19.65
C LEU A 155 -17.88 52.27 -18.82
N GLU A 156 -17.95 52.08 -17.51
CA GLU A 156 -18.68 52.97 -16.61
C GLU A 156 -18.13 54.40 -16.62
N ASP A 157 -16.80 54.56 -16.64
CA ASP A 157 -16.15 55.88 -16.74
C ASP A 157 -16.38 56.55 -18.10
N GLU A 158 -16.36 55.79 -19.20
CA GLU A 158 -16.69 56.29 -20.54
C GLU A 158 -18.16 56.76 -20.62
N LEU A 159 -19.09 56.03 -19.99
CA LEU A 159 -20.49 56.44 -19.92
C LEU A 159 -20.69 57.68 -19.03
N ARG A 160 -19.99 57.78 -17.89
CA ARG A 160 -20.03 58.98 -17.03
C ARG A 160 -19.52 60.22 -17.76
N THR A 161 -18.38 60.12 -18.44
CA THR A 161 -17.80 61.23 -19.19
C THR A 161 -18.69 61.69 -20.35
N ARG A 162 -19.35 60.76 -21.06
CA ARG A 162 -20.37 61.12 -22.06
C ARG A 162 -21.59 61.82 -21.46
N ARG A 163 -22.03 61.41 -20.26
CA ARG A 163 -23.17 62.04 -19.55
C ARG A 163 -22.85 63.43 -19.01
N CYS A 164 -21.61 63.68 -18.59
CA CYS A 164 -21.14 64.98 -18.10
C CYS A 164 -20.86 66.00 -19.21
N ARG A 165 -20.96 65.62 -20.49
CA ARG A 165 -20.94 66.55 -21.62
C ARG A 165 -22.41 66.91 -21.93
N PRO A 166 -22.96 68.02 -21.39
CA PRO A 166 -24.32 68.42 -21.71
C PRO A 166 -24.35 68.78 -23.19
N GLY A 167 -25.45 68.44 -23.85
CA GLY A 167 -25.66 68.73 -25.27
C GLY A 167 -25.30 70.18 -25.62
N ARG A 168 -24.56 70.31 -26.73
CA ARG A 168 -24.59 71.51 -27.55
C ARG A 168 -25.98 71.70 -28.12
#